data_AF-A0A1Y2HUS1-F1
#
_entry.id   AF-A0A1Y2HUS1-F1
#
_cell.length_a   1.000
_cell.length_b   1.000
_cell.length_c   1.000
_cell.angle_alpha   90.00
_cell.angle_beta   90.00
_cell.angle_gamma   90.00
#
_symmetry.space_group_name_H-M   'P 1'
#
loop_
_entity.id
_entity.type
_entity.pdbx_description
1 polymer ?
#
loop_
_entity_poly.entity_id
_entity_poly.type
_entity_poly.pdbx_seq_one_letter_code
_entity_poly.pdbx_strand_id
1 'polypeptide(L)'
;MFHPVRGGNRGGRDQFSWDEVKNDKHRENYLGHSVMAPVGRWQNGRDLTWYAKDGKDADAAKQAAQDELARVRAAEEEAMMVALYIISSCPCAPLCPRS
;
A
#
# COMPACT_ATOMS: atom_id res chain seq x y z
N MET A 1 39.06 -10.60 -3.31
CA MET A 1 37.83 -11.24 -3.84
C MET A 1 36.76 -10.18 -4.03
N PHE A 2 36.35 -9.91 -5.27
CA PHE A 2 35.27 -8.98 -5.58
C PHE A 2 33.97 -9.81 -5.65
N HIS A 3 33.09 -9.65 -4.66
CA HIS A 3 31.76 -10.23 -4.76
C HIS A 3 30.91 -9.21 -5.54
N PRO A 4 30.31 -9.59 -6.69
CA PRO A 4 29.44 -8.66 -7.40
C PRO A 4 28.31 -8.25 -6.45
N VAL A 5 28.10 -6.94 -6.31
CA VAL A 5 26.99 -6.40 -5.53
C VAL A 5 25.73 -7.00 -6.13
N ARG A 6 25.00 -7.82 -5.35
CA ARG A 6 23.77 -8.46 -5.82
C ARG A 6 22.81 -7.35 -6.29
N GLY A 7 22.52 -7.33 -7.58
CA GLY A 7 21.52 -6.45 -8.16
C GLY A 7 20.14 -6.81 -7.60
N GLY A 8 19.38 -5.81 -7.18
CA GLY A 8 18.07 -5.97 -6.54
C GLY A 8 17.98 -5.40 -5.12
N ASN A 9 19.11 -5.25 -4.42
CA ASN A 9 19.12 -4.85 -2.99
C ASN A 9 18.80 -3.36 -2.72
N ARG A 10 18.43 -2.58 -3.75
CA ARG A 10 18.08 -1.15 -3.65
C ARG A 10 16.79 -0.82 -4.40
N GLY A 11 15.85 -1.76 -4.43
CA GLY A 11 14.52 -1.54 -5.00
C GLY A 11 13.65 -0.67 -4.08
N GLY A 12 12.94 0.29 -4.66
CA GLY A 12 11.85 1.00 -3.98
C GLY A 12 10.64 0.09 -3.74
N ARG A 13 9.60 0.61 -3.10
CA ARG A 13 8.35 -0.15 -2.83
C ARG A 13 7.76 -0.79 -4.10
N ASP A 14 7.94 -0.17 -5.27
CA ASP A 14 7.51 -0.68 -6.57
C ASP A 14 8.34 -1.84 -7.14
N GLN A 15 9.53 -2.10 -6.62
CA GLN A 15 10.46 -3.12 -7.17
C GLN A 15 10.55 -4.37 -6.29
N PHE A 16 9.75 -4.45 -5.23
CA PHE A 16 9.75 -5.57 -4.29
C PHE A 16 8.51 -6.44 -4.51
N SER A 17 8.72 -7.71 -4.84
CA SER A 17 7.66 -8.71 -4.98
C SER A 17 7.95 -9.95 -4.16
N TRP A 18 6.97 -10.37 -3.36
CA TRP A 18 7.05 -11.61 -2.59
C TRP A 18 7.11 -12.86 -3.49
N ASP A 19 6.60 -12.79 -4.72
CA ASP A 19 6.67 -13.90 -5.66
C ASP A 19 8.08 -14.10 -6.21
N GLU A 20 8.85 -13.03 -6.35
CA GLU A 20 10.26 -13.11 -6.70
C GLU A 20 11.08 -13.68 -5.54
N VAL A 21 10.80 -13.24 -4.30
CA VAL A 21 11.43 -13.76 -3.09
C VAL A 21 11.21 -15.27 -2.91
N LYS A 22 10.04 -15.81 -3.28
CA LYS A 22 9.78 -17.27 -3.23
C LYS A 22 10.75 -18.08 -4.09
N ASN A 23 11.11 -17.53 -5.25
CA ASN A 23 11.97 -18.19 -6.23
C ASN A 23 13.47 -17.87 -6.04
N ASP A 24 13.81 -16.99 -5.10
CA ASP A 24 15.18 -16.62 -4.79
C ASP A 24 15.92 -17.77 -4.07
N LYS A 25 17.18 -17.98 -4.46
CA LYS A 25 18.09 -18.93 -3.81
C LYS A 25 18.37 -18.58 -2.35
N HIS A 26 18.33 -17.29 -2.02
CA HIS A 26 18.60 -16.74 -0.68
C HIS A 26 17.33 -16.23 0.01
N ARG A 27 16.17 -16.80 -0.31
CA ARG A 27 14.88 -16.42 0.27
C ARG A 27 14.87 -16.37 1.81
N GLU A 28 15.68 -17.21 2.48
CA GLU A 28 15.82 -17.19 3.94
C GLU A 28 16.39 -15.88 4.51
N ASN A 29 17.08 -15.08 3.70
CA ASN A 29 17.66 -13.81 4.14
C ASN A 29 16.65 -12.65 4.12
N TYR A 30 15.43 -12.88 3.63
CA TYR A 30 14.37 -11.89 3.62
C TYR A 30 13.54 -11.99 4.90
N LEU A 31 13.42 -10.87 5.61
CA LEU A 31 12.56 -10.77 6.79
C LEU A 31 11.12 -11.07 6.40
N GLY A 32 10.45 -11.98 7.13
CA GLY A 32 9.06 -12.36 6.84
C GLY A 32 8.88 -13.46 5.80
N HIS A 33 9.98 -14.05 5.27
CA HIS A 33 9.94 -15.17 4.32
C HIS A 33 9.02 -16.32 4.78
N SER A 34 9.04 -16.66 6.06
CA SER A 34 8.27 -17.78 6.63
C SER A 34 6.76 -17.64 6.46
N VAL A 35 6.23 -16.41 6.44
CA VAL A 35 4.80 -16.12 6.36
C VAL A 35 4.39 -15.68 4.96
N MET A 36 5.20 -14.82 4.33
CA MET A 36 4.84 -14.14 3.08
C MET A 36 5.32 -14.88 1.82
N ALA A 37 6.30 -15.76 1.97
CA ALA A 37 6.85 -16.56 0.88
C ALA A 37 6.95 -18.06 1.25
N PRO A 38 5.84 -18.70 1.70
CA PRO A 38 5.85 -20.12 1.99
C PRO A 38 6.10 -20.91 0.70
N VAL A 39 6.88 -21.97 0.81
CA VAL A 39 7.23 -22.85 -0.32
C VAL A 39 7.12 -24.31 0.08
N GLY A 40 6.69 -25.15 -0.87
CA GLY A 40 6.57 -26.59 -0.70
C GLY A 40 5.20 -27.04 -0.20
N ARG A 41 4.99 -28.36 -0.11
CA ARG A 41 3.66 -28.93 0.16
C ARG A 41 3.17 -28.78 1.60
N TRP A 42 4.04 -28.40 2.54
CA TRP A 42 3.69 -28.23 3.95
C TRP A 42 2.74 -27.05 4.21
N GLN A 43 2.66 -26.10 3.29
CA GLN A 43 1.74 -24.96 3.36
C GLN A 43 0.29 -25.34 3.00
N ASN A 44 0.09 -26.46 2.29
CA ASN A 44 -1.23 -26.83 1.79
C ASN A 44 -2.14 -27.21 2.95
N GLY A 45 -3.25 -26.48 3.11
CA GLY A 45 -4.23 -26.72 4.17
C GLY A 45 -3.84 -26.16 5.53
N ARG A 46 -2.76 -25.38 5.63
CA ARG A 46 -2.36 -24.67 6.86
C ARG A 46 -2.59 -23.18 6.71
N ASP A 47 -3.22 -22.58 7.70
CA ASP A 47 -3.34 -21.14 7.78
C ASP A 47 -2.13 -20.55 8.51
N LEU A 48 -1.21 -19.96 7.76
CA LEU A 48 0.00 -19.36 8.32
C LEU A 48 -0.31 -18.06 9.08
N THR A 49 -1.40 -17.39 8.73
CA THR A 49 -1.83 -16.10 9.29
C THR A 49 -2.86 -16.25 10.42
N TRP A 50 -2.99 -17.45 10.98
CA TRP A 50 -4.00 -17.74 12.01
C TRP A 50 -3.91 -16.80 13.23
N TYR A 51 -2.70 -16.36 13.60
CA TYR A 51 -2.46 -15.43 14.71
C TYR A 51 -2.94 -13.98 14.43
N ALA A 52 -3.15 -13.64 13.17
CA ALA A 52 -3.58 -12.31 12.74
C ALA A 52 -5.09 -12.25 12.43
N LYS A 53 -5.81 -13.36 12.61
CA LYS A 53 -7.26 -13.43 12.35
C LYS A 53 -8.10 -12.78 13.45
N ASP A 54 -7.63 -12.80 14.68
CA ASP A 54 -8.32 -12.17 15.81
C ASP A 54 -7.83 -10.74 15.98
N GLY A 55 -8.26 -9.85 15.08
CA GLY A 55 -7.86 -8.46 15.10
C GLY A 55 -8.99 -7.55 14.65
N LYS A 56 -9.78 -7.03 15.60
CA LYS A 56 -10.54 -5.78 15.38
C LYS A 56 -9.65 -4.68 14.77
N ASP A 57 -8.34 -4.75 15.03
CA ASP A 57 -7.30 -3.88 14.50
C ASP A 57 -6.97 -4.10 13.01
N ALA A 58 -7.17 -5.30 12.46
CA ALA A 58 -6.90 -5.57 11.04
C ALA A 58 -7.99 -4.94 10.14
N ASP A 59 -9.24 -4.99 10.58
CA ASP A 59 -10.34 -4.31 9.90
C ASP A 59 -10.27 -2.79 10.11
N ALA A 60 -9.89 -2.33 11.32
CA ALA A 60 -9.65 -0.91 11.57
C ALA A 60 -8.48 -0.35 10.73
N ALA A 61 -7.39 -1.10 10.56
CA ALA A 61 -6.26 -0.69 9.72
C ALA A 61 -6.64 -0.67 8.22
N LYS A 62 -7.46 -1.61 7.76
CA LYS A 62 -8.00 -1.60 6.40
C LYS A 62 -8.95 -0.43 6.18
N GLN A 63 -9.83 -0.14 7.13
CA GLN A 63 -10.72 1.03 7.09
C GLN A 63 -9.92 2.32 7.07
N ALA A 64 -8.93 2.48 7.95
CA ALA A 64 -8.05 3.65 7.94
C ALA A 64 -7.33 3.82 6.59
N ALA A 65 -6.82 2.74 6.00
CA ALA A 65 -6.19 2.80 4.67
C ALA A 65 -7.19 3.19 3.56
N GLN A 66 -8.43 2.72 3.65
CA GLN A 66 -9.50 3.09 2.71
C GLN A 66 -9.93 4.55 2.88
N ASP A 67 -10.01 5.05 4.11
CA ASP A 67 -10.36 6.44 4.40
C ASP A 67 -9.29 7.41 3.88
N GLU A 68 -8.01 7.09 4.05
CA GLU A 68 -6.91 7.88 3.47
C GLU A 68 -6.98 7.88 1.93
N LEU A 69 -7.25 6.72 1.31
CA LEU A 69 -7.46 6.62 -0.15
C LEU A 69 -8.68 7.43 -0.62
N ALA A 70 -9.77 7.43 0.14
CA ALA A 70 -10.97 8.19 -0.20
C ALA A 70 -10.71 9.70 -0.11
N ARG A 71 -9.97 10.18 0.90
CA ARG A 71 -9.57 11.60 1.00
C ARG A 71 -8.70 12.04 -0.17
N VAL A 72 -7.75 11.20 -0.58
CA VAL A 72 -6.90 11.48 -1.76
C VAL A 72 -7.76 11.56 -3.02
N ARG A 73 -8.65 10.59 -3.24
CA ARG A 73 -9.55 10.58 -4.41
C ARG A 73 -10.47 11.80 -4.46
N ALA A 74 -11.03 12.22 -3.33
CA ALA A 74 -11.86 13.42 -3.25
C ALA A 74 -11.07 14.69 -3.62
N ALA A 75 -9.84 14.83 -3.12
CA ALA A 75 -8.96 15.94 -3.49
C ALA A 75 -8.58 15.92 -4.98
N GLU A 76 -8.36 14.73 -5.55
CA GLU A 76 -8.11 14.56 -6.99
C GLU A 76 -9.35 14.92 -7.83
N GLU A 77 -10.54 14.50 -7.41
CA GLU A 77 -11.82 14.84 -8.06
C GLU A 77 -12.10 16.35 -8.00
N GLU A 78 -11.89 17.00 -6.85
CA GLU A 78 -12.04 18.46 -6.72
C GLU A 78 -11.07 19.22 -7.65
N ALA A 79 -9.80 18.81 -7.69
CA ALA A 79 -8.81 19.40 -8.59
C ALA A 79 -9.20 19.22 -10.06
N MET A 80 -9.73 18.04 -10.43
CA MET A 80 -10.22 17.76 -11.77
C MET A 80 -11.43 18.61 -12.13
N MET A 81 -12.37 18.81 -11.20
CA MET A 81 -13.57 19.63 -11.40
C MET A 81 -13.24 21.13 -11.55
N VAL A 82 -12.21 21.61 -10.84
CA VAL A 82 -11.66 22.95 -11.02
C VAL A 82 -11.03 23.09 -12.41
N ALA A 83 -10.23 22.10 -12.83
CA ALA A 83 -9.58 22.11 -14.14
C ALA A 83 -10.57 22.03 -15.31
N LEU A 84 -11.66 21.27 -15.13
CA LEU A 84 -12.77 21.19 -16.09
C LEU A 84 -13.75 22.37 -16.00
N TYR A 85 -13.47 23.36 -15.15
CA TYR A 85 -14.29 24.56 -14.97
C TYR A 85 -15.73 24.27 -14.50
N ILE A 86 -15.98 23.11 -13.89
CA ILE A 86 -17.31 22.70 -13.42
C ILE A 86 -17.65 23.38 -12.07
N ILE A 87 -16.65 23.70 -11.25
CA ILE A 87 -16.80 24.41 -9.95
C ILE A 87 -16.32 25.88 -10.03
N SER A 88 -16.19 26.44 -11.23
CA SER A 88 -15.73 27.81 -11.47
C SER A 88 -16.66 28.94 -11.02
N SER A 89 -17.82 28.62 -10.43
CA SER A 89 -18.68 29.62 -9.78
C SER A 89 -18.65 29.40 -8.28
N CYS A 90 -17.65 29.99 -7.66
CA CYS A 90 -17.54 30.18 -6.22
C CYS A 90 -18.90 30.54 -5.58
N PRO A 91 -19.40 29.77 -4.59
CA PRO A 91 -20.29 30.30 -3.57
C PRO A 91 -19.48 30.50 -2.28
N CYS A 92 -18.45 31.36 -2.32
CA CYS A 92 -17.85 31.96 -1.12
C CYS A 92 -18.49 33.35 -0.98
N ALA A 93 -18.98 33.87 0.14
CA ALA A 93 -19.21 33.44 1.52
C ALA A 93 -20.00 34.62 2.16
N PRO A 94 -20.70 34.46 3.29
CA PRO A 94 -21.42 35.56 3.95
C PRO A 94 -20.51 36.64 4.60
N LEU A 95 -19.24 36.78 4.21
CA LEU A 95 -18.27 37.64 4.90
C LEU A 95 -17.33 38.37 3.91
N CYS A 96 -17.85 39.38 3.20
CA CYS A 96 -17.05 40.45 2.61
C CYS A 96 -17.77 41.79 2.85
N PRO A 97 -17.20 42.74 3.61
CA PRO A 97 -17.80 44.05 3.79
C PRO A 97 -17.63 44.87 2.51
N ARG A 98 -18.74 45.38 1.98
CA ARG A 98 -18.75 46.37 0.88
C ARG A 98 -18.17 47.69 1.39
N SER A 99 -17.10 48.17 0.76
CA SER A 99 -16.73 49.59 0.72
C SER A 99 -17.25 50.22 -0.56
#